data_AF-A0A9Q3QXP2-F1
#
_entry.id   AF-A0A9Q3QXP2-F1
#
_cell.length_a   1.000
_cell.length_b   1.000
_cell.length_c   1.000
_cell.angle_alpha   90.00
_cell.angle_beta   90.00
_cell.angle_gamma   90.00
#
_symmetry.space_group_name_H-M   'P 1'
#
loop_
_entity.id
_entity.type
_entity.pdbx_description
1 polymer ?
#
loop_
_entity_poly.entity_id
_entity_poly.type
_entity_poly.pdbx_seq_one_letter_code
_entity_poly.pdbx_strand_id
1 'polypeptide(L)'
;MGKGERTHPWLDRRTLLVRGQAVLQVPCRHRAAPKEEGTFVACSCWLVEAYAFLGEVDRAGEMLQNLLAKLGNNFGILNEQIDPHTGAGLGNLPQGLSHLALLHAIFSIQENR
;
A
#
# COMPACT_ATOMS: atom_id res chain seq x y z
N MET A 1 34.22 -19.17 -25.43
CA MET A 1 32.76 -19.31 -25.28
C MET A 1 32.38 -18.93 -23.85
N GLY A 2 32.33 -17.63 -23.52
CA GLY A 2 31.97 -17.14 -22.18
C GLY A 2 30.72 -16.28 -22.30
N LYS A 3 29.60 -16.72 -21.71
CA LYS A 3 28.36 -15.93 -21.71
C LYS A 3 28.58 -14.72 -20.80
N GLY A 4 28.62 -13.53 -21.39
CA GLY A 4 28.62 -12.28 -20.65
C GLY A 4 27.32 -12.13 -19.87
N GLU A 5 27.43 -12.14 -18.54
CA GLU A 5 26.35 -11.82 -17.63
C GLU A 5 25.98 -10.35 -17.86
N ARG A 6 24.82 -10.14 -18.49
CA ARG A 6 24.22 -8.81 -18.62
C ARG A 6 23.69 -8.42 -17.25
N THR A 7 24.46 -7.63 -16.52
CA THR A 7 24.00 -6.98 -15.29
C THR A 7 22.87 -6.01 -15.67
N HIS A 8 21.63 -6.37 -15.31
CA HIS A 8 20.45 -5.56 -15.62
C HIS A 8 20.43 -4.31 -14.70
N PRO A 9 20.35 -3.08 -15.25
CA PRO A 9 20.45 -1.82 -14.49
C PRO A 9 19.35 -1.57 -13.43
N TRP A 10 18.35 -2.45 -13.36
CA TRP A 10 17.16 -2.29 -12.52
C TRP A 10 17.32 -2.87 -11.11
N LEU A 11 18.41 -3.60 -10.82
CA LEU A 11 18.65 -4.22 -9.51
C LEU A 11 19.48 -3.35 -8.54
N ASP A 12 19.90 -2.14 -8.91
CA ASP A 12 20.87 -1.33 -8.13
C ASP A 12 20.26 -0.10 -7.42
N ARG A 13 18.98 -0.11 -7.07
CA ARG A 13 18.44 0.95 -6.19
C ARG A 13 17.53 0.37 -5.13
N ARG A 14 18.14 0.07 -3.98
CA ARG A 14 17.56 0.19 -2.62
C ARG A 14 16.03 0.23 -2.63
N THR A 15 15.45 -0.95 -2.80
CA THR A 15 14.32 -1.47 -2.05
C THR A 15 13.93 -0.53 -0.90
N LEU A 16 12.97 0.36 -1.15
CA LEU A 16 12.26 1.14 -0.13
C LEU A 16 11.22 0.29 0.62
N LEU A 17 11.20 -1.03 0.38
CA LEU A 17 10.51 -1.98 1.25
C LEU A 17 11.31 -2.12 2.54
N VAL A 18 10.62 -1.96 3.66
CA VAL A 18 11.14 -2.09 5.04
C VAL A 18 11.84 -0.84 5.58
N ARG A 19 11.08 0.26 5.67
CA ARG A 19 11.16 1.11 6.87
C ARG A 19 9.80 1.04 7.53
N GLY A 20 9.74 0.58 8.79
CA GLY A 20 8.54 0.29 9.56
C GLY A 20 7.62 1.49 9.77
N GLN A 21 7.03 1.99 8.70
CA GLN A 21 6.03 3.03 8.68
C GLN A 21 4.79 2.45 8.03
N ALA A 22 3.74 2.35 8.85
CA ALA A 22 2.30 2.38 8.57
C ALA A 22 1.77 2.53 7.14
N VAL A 23 2.44 3.32 6.31
CA VAL A 23 2.07 3.57 4.92
C VAL A 23 3.30 3.30 4.11
N LEU A 24 3.31 2.14 3.44
CA LEU A 24 4.30 1.91 2.41
C LEU A 24 4.05 2.97 1.33
N GLN A 25 4.95 3.95 1.22
CA GLN A 25 5.11 4.70 -0.01
C GLN A 25 5.53 3.68 -1.08
N VAL A 26 4.56 3.09 -1.75
CA VAL A 26 4.79 2.49 -3.06
C VAL A 26 4.72 3.66 -4.02
N PRO A 27 5.85 4.20 -4.53
CA PRO A 27 5.79 5.21 -5.58
C PRO A 27 5.22 4.54 -6.84
N CYS A 28 3.90 4.62 -7.00
CA CYS A 28 3.22 4.25 -8.21
C CYS A 28 3.37 5.42 -9.20
N ARG A 29 4.48 5.42 -9.95
CA ARG A 29 4.66 6.34 -11.08
C ARG A 29 3.46 6.25 -12.03
N HIS A 30 2.56 7.22 -11.98
CA HIS A 30 1.61 7.43 -13.05
C HIS A 30 2.21 8.47 -14.00
N ARG A 31 2.42 8.09 -15.26
CA ARG A 31 3.19 8.86 -16.26
C ARG A 31 2.59 10.22 -16.63
N ALA A 32 1.56 10.72 -15.93
CA ALA A 32 0.73 11.84 -16.41
C ALA A 32 0.12 12.75 -15.32
N ALA A 33 0.78 13.03 -14.18
CA ALA A 33 0.30 14.08 -13.27
C ALA A 33 1.44 14.98 -12.73
N PRO A 34 1.30 16.32 -12.79
CA PRO A 34 2.30 17.28 -12.33
C PRO A 34 2.22 17.62 -10.82
N LYS A 35 1.51 16.82 -10.01
CA LYS A 35 1.39 17.01 -8.56
C LYS A 35 1.91 15.76 -7.85
N GLU A 36 2.55 15.97 -6.70
CA GLU A 36 3.10 14.92 -5.84
C GLU A 36 2.11 13.74 -5.71
N GLU A 37 2.58 12.53 -6.08
CA GLU A 37 1.74 11.35 -6.23
C GLU A 37 1.22 10.86 -4.87
N GLY A 38 -0.10 10.67 -4.76
CA GLY A 38 -0.73 10.08 -3.58
C GLY A 38 -0.42 8.58 -3.46
N THR A 39 -0.59 8.02 -2.27
CA THR A 39 -0.46 6.58 -2.03
C THR A 39 -1.79 5.90 -2.28
N PHE A 40 -1.81 4.85 -3.12
CA PHE A 40 -3.02 4.07 -3.37
C PHE A 40 -3.43 3.28 -2.14
N VAL A 41 -4.68 3.45 -1.73
CA VAL A 41 -5.26 2.74 -0.58
C VAL A 41 -5.22 1.23 -0.81
N ALA A 42 -5.62 0.79 -2.01
CA ALA A 42 -5.64 -0.62 -2.39
C ALA A 42 -4.26 -1.29 -2.25
N CYS A 43 -3.18 -0.63 -2.66
CA CYS A 43 -1.83 -1.16 -2.57
C CYS A 43 -1.37 -1.36 -1.12
N SER A 44 -1.75 -0.44 -0.23
CA SER A 44 -1.46 -0.57 1.20
C SER A 44 -2.22 -1.74 1.81
N CYS A 45 -3.49 -1.93 1.44
CA CYS A 45 -4.29 -3.07 1.88
C CYS A 45 -3.73 -4.42 1.38
N TRP A 46 -3.30 -4.52 0.12
CA TRP A 46 -2.70 -5.75 -0.40
C TRP A 46 -1.38 -6.11 0.29
N LEU A 47 -0.62 -5.11 0.74
CA LEU A 47 0.57 -5.37 1.56
C LEU A 47 0.19 -5.92 2.94
N VAL A 48 -0.88 -5.43 3.56
CA VAL A 48 -1.41 -5.99 4.82
C VAL A 48 -1.78 -7.45 4.61
N GLU A 49 -2.55 -7.74 3.55
CA GLU A 49 -2.95 -9.09 3.17
C GLU A 49 -1.73 -10.00 2.96
N ALA A 50 -0.70 -9.53 2.26
CA ALA A 50 0.53 -10.29 2.06
C ALA A 50 1.25 -10.62 3.38
N TYR A 51 1.35 -9.67 4.32
CA TYR A 51 1.93 -9.95 5.64
C TYR A 51 1.13 -10.98 6.44
N ALA A 52 -0.20 -10.92 6.37
CA ALA A 52 -1.05 -11.91 7.02
C ALA A 52 -0.80 -13.32 6.45
N PHE A 53 -0.68 -13.46 5.13
CA PHE A 53 -0.34 -14.75 4.49
C PHE A 53 1.08 -15.25 4.80
N LEU A 54 2.02 -14.36 5.10
CA LEU A 54 3.38 -14.73 5.52
C LEU A 54 3.45 -15.15 7.00
N GLY A 55 2.33 -15.14 7.73
CA GLY A 55 2.28 -15.42 9.17
C GLY A 55 2.72 -14.23 10.04
N GLU A 56 3.02 -13.08 9.44
CA GLU A 56 3.35 -11.83 10.16
C GLU A 56 2.07 -11.05 10.54
N VAL A 57 1.13 -11.73 11.22
CA VAL A 57 -0.23 -11.24 11.46
C VAL A 57 -0.28 -10.02 12.39
N ASP A 58 0.56 -9.98 13.41
CA ASP A 58 0.66 -8.82 14.32
C ASP A 58 1.09 -7.56 13.57
N ARG A 59 2.12 -7.70 12.73
CA ARG A 59 2.62 -6.63 11.88
C ARG A 59 1.57 -6.17 10.85
N ALA A 60 0.85 -7.12 10.25
CA ALA A 60 -0.26 -6.82 9.36
C ALA A 60 -1.34 -5.99 10.08
N GLY A 61 -1.69 -6.38 11.31
CA GLY A 61 -2.63 -5.68 12.18
C GLY A 61 -2.19 -4.25 12.50
N GLU A 62 -0.95 -4.05 12.93
CA GLU A 62 -0.39 -2.72 13.20
C GLU A 62 -0.43 -1.83 11.95
N MET A 63 -0.05 -2.38 10.80
CA MET A 63 -0.05 -1.63 9.55
C MET A 63 -1.47 -1.22 9.13
N LEU A 64 -2.44 -2.13 9.26
CA LEU A 64 -3.84 -1.85 8.98
C LEU A 64 -4.40 -0.76 9.91
N GLN A 65 -4.11 -0.84 11.21
CA GLN A 65 -4.56 0.17 12.19
C GLN A 65 -4.02 1.55 11.82
N ASN A 66 -2.75 1.64 11.46
CA ASN A 66 -2.17 2.92 11.08
C ASN A 66 -2.73 3.45 9.75
N LEU A 67 -3.02 2.57 8.79
CA LEU A 67 -3.70 2.94 7.54
C LEU A 67 -5.09 3.52 7.82
N LEU A 68 -5.89 2.85 8.66
CA LEU A 68 -7.22 3.31 9.06
C LEU A 68 -7.18 4.66 9.80
N ALA A 69 -6.20 4.85 10.68
CA ALA A 69 -6.00 6.13 11.37
C ALA A 69 -5.77 7.29 10.38
N LYS A 70 -5.07 7.04 9.27
CA LYS A 70 -4.81 8.05 8.23
C LYS A 70 -5.97 8.27 7.26
N LEU A 71 -6.72 7.22 6.93
CA LEU A 71 -7.93 7.33 6.11
C LEU A 71 -9.01 8.17 6.81
N GLY A 72 -8.99 8.20 8.14
CA GLY A 72 -9.96 8.92 8.95
C GLY A 72 -11.37 8.34 8.80
N ASN A 73 -12.37 9.10 9.24
CA ASN A 73 -13.76 8.68 9.20
C ASN A 73 -14.55 9.45 8.14
N ASN A 74 -14.40 9.08 6.86
CA ASN A 74 -15.22 9.62 5.77
C ASN A 74 -16.51 8.80 5.58
N PHE A 75 -17.24 8.54 6.67
CA PHE A 75 -18.43 7.66 6.69
C PHE A 75 -18.17 6.24 6.12
N GLY A 76 -16.94 5.76 6.20
CA GLY A 76 -16.53 4.48 5.61
C GLY A 76 -16.34 4.51 4.09
N ILE A 77 -16.45 5.66 3.43
CA ILE A 77 -16.25 5.81 1.99
C ILE A 77 -14.79 6.14 1.66
N LEU A 78 -14.12 5.25 0.96
CA LEU A 78 -12.71 5.35 0.61
C LEU A 78 -12.46 6.02 -0.74
N ASN A 79 -11.44 6.89 -0.75
CA ASN A 79 -10.81 7.41 -1.94
C ASN A 79 -9.90 6.37 -2.61
N GLU A 80 -9.51 6.64 -3.85
CA GLU A 80 -8.49 5.88 -4.55
C GLU A 80 -7.10 6.03 -3.91
N GLN A 81 -6.75 7.26 -3.56
CA GLN A 81 -5.44 7.63 -3.04
C GLN A 81 -5.58 8.42 -1.74
N ILE A 82 -4.51 8.45 -0.97
CA ILE A 82 -4.33 9.35 0.16
C ILE A 82 -3.01 10.11 0.02
N ASP A 83 -3.02 11.36 0.42
CA ASP A 83 -1.79 12.11 0.65
C ASP A 83 -1.05 11.47 1.84
N PRO A 84 0.19 11.00 1.67
CA PRO A 84 0.93 10.31 2.73
C PRO A 84 1.34 11.23 3.90
N HIS A 85 1.41 12.55 3.66
CA HIS A 85 1.80 13.57 4.63
C HIS A 85 0.59 14.13 5.37
N THR A 86 -0.49 14.43 4.66
CA THR A 86 -1.67 15.10 5.23
C THR A 86 -2.82 14.14 5.57
N GLY A 87 -2.83 12.93 4.98
CA GLY A 87 -3.96 12.01 5.09
C GLY A 87 -5.17 12.42 4.25
N ALA A 88 -5.09 13.50 3.48
CA ALA A 88 -6.19 13.95 2.63
C ALA A 88 -6.52 12.91 1.55
N GLY A 89 -7.80 12.61 1.35
CA GLY A 89 -8.26 11.76 0.26
C GLY A 89 -7.99 12.41 -1.10
N LEU A 90 -7.40 11.64 -2.02
CA LEU A 90 -7.04 12.04 -3.37
C LEU A 90 -7.67 11.09 -4.41
N GLY A 91 -7.83 11.58 -5.64
CA GLY A 91 -8.39 10.78 -6.73
C GLY A 91 -9.88 10.49 -6.55
N ASN A 92 -10.34 9.38 -7.12
CA ASN A 92 -11.76 9.04 -7.21
C ASN A 92 -12.39 8.75 -5.84
N LEU A 93 -13.63 9.21 -5.66
CA LEU A 93 -14.48 8.94 -4.51
C LEU A 93 -15.95 8.80 -4.99
N PRO A 94 -16.68 7.71 -4.68
CA PRO A 94 -16.22 6.48 -4.00
C PRO A 94 -15.35 5.60 -4.91
N GLN A 95 -14.27 5.03 -4.38
CA GLN A 95 -13.46 4.06 -5.14
C GLN A 95 -13.73 2.62 -4.69
N GLY A 96 -14.43 1.84 -5.52
CA GLY A 96 -14.82 0.45 -5.19
C GLY A 96 -13.63 -0.47 -4.91
N LEU A 97 -12.54 -0.33 -5.66
CA LEU A 97 -11.34 -1.16 -5.47
C LEU A 97 -10.69 -0.96 -4.10
N SER A 98 -10.64 0.28 -3.59
CA SER A 98 -10.10 0.57 -2.26
C SER A 98 -10.90 -0.15 -1.16
N HIS A 99 -12.24 -0.18 -1.29
CA HIS A 99 -13.10 -0.87 -0.34
C HIS A 99 -12.90 -2.40 -0.40
N LEU A 100 -12.85 -2.97 -1.60
CA LEU A 100 -12.62 -4.40 -1.78
C LEU A 100 -11.27 -4.82 -1.18
N ALA A 101 -10.21 -4.06 -1.46
CA ALA A 101 -8.88 -4.34 -0.93
C ALA A 101 -8.85 -4.24 0.61
N LEU A 102 -9.55 -3.26 1.21
CA LEU A 102 -9.66 -3.15 2.67
C LEU A 102 -10.37 -4.38 3.28
N LEU A 103 -11.47 -4.84 2.66
CA LEU A 103 -12.18 -6.04 3.12
C LEU A 103 -11.28 -7.28 3.08
N HIS A 104 -10.51 -7.45 2.00
CA HIS A 104 -9.56 -8.57 1.87
C HIS A 104 -8.49 -8.50 2.96
N ALA A 105 -7.91 -7.33 3.21
CA ALA A 105 -6.90 -7.16 4.26
C ALA A 105 -7.44 -7.54 5.65
N ILE A 106 -8.65 -7.10 5.99
CA ILE A 106 -9.31 -7.44 7.26
C ILE A 106 -9.55 -8.95 7.35
N PHE A 107 -10.12 -9.54 6.29
CA PHE A 107 -10.44 -10.95 6.25
C PHE A 107 -9.18 -11.82 6.38
N SER A 108 -8.10 -11.46 5.68
CA SER A 108 -6.84 -12.20 5.75
C SER A 108 -6.20 -12.13 7.13
N ILE A 109 -6.30 -11.01 7.86
CA ILE A 109 -5.86 -10.97 9.27
C ILE A 109 -6.73 -11.87 10.15
N GLN A 110 -8.04 -11.91 9.92
CA GLN A 110 -8.95 -12.75 10.72
C GLN A 110 -8.71 -14.24 10.50
N GLU A 111 -8.49 -14.65 9.26
CA GLU A 111 -8.32 -16.07 8.90
C GLU A 111 -6.95 -16.63 9.33
N ASN A 112 -5.90 -15.80 9.34
CA ASN A 112 -4.55 -16.23 9.68
C ASN A 112 -4.19 -16.02 11.17
N ARG A 113 -5.17 -15.67 12.02
CA ARG A 113 -4.98 -15.43 13.46
C ARG A 113 -4.86 -16.70 14.30
#